data_AF-A0A7W0QLQ2-F1
#
_entry.id   AF-A0A7W0QLQ2-F1
#
_cell.length_a   1.000
_cell.length_b   1.000
_cell.length_c   1.000
_cell.angle_alpha   90.00
_cell.angle_beta   90.00
_cell.angle_gamma   90.00
#
_symmetry.space_group_name_H-M   'P 1'
#
loop_
_entity.id
_entity.type
_entity.pdbx_description
1 polymer ?
#
loop_
_entity_poly.entity_id
_entity_poly.type
_entity_poly.pdbx_seq_one_letter_code
_entity_poly.pdbx_strand_id
1 'polypeptide(L)' 'PQARYFSVGRIGRDQAVDYARRKGIELAEAERWLRPNLAYEPA' A
#
# COMPACT_ATOMS: atom_id res chain seq x y z
N PRO A 1 -21.67 -17.33 5.43
CA PRO A 1 -20.30 -17.31 4.86
C PRO A 1 -20.20 -16.40 3.62
N GLN A 2 -19.69 -15.18 3.77
CA GLN A 2 -19.53 -14.21 2.65
C GLN A 2 -18.06 -13.89 2.32
N ALA A 3 -17.11 -14.31 3.16
CA ALA A 3 -15.69 -14.07 2.94
C ALA A 3 -15.15 -14.90 1.77
N ARG A 4 -14.38 -14.26 0.89
CA ARG A 4 -13.71 -14.86 -0.27
C ARG A 4 -12.38 -14.18 -0.52
N TYR A 5 -11.45 -14.88 -1.17
CA TYR A 5 -10.21 -14.29 -1.65
C TYR A 5 -10.48 -13.34 -2.82
N PHE A 6 -9.75 -12.23 -2.86
CA PHE A 6 -9.76 -11.27 -3.96
C PHE A 6 -8.40 -10.57 -4.05
N SER A 7 -8.07 -10.05 -5.23
CA SER A 7 -6.86 -9.26 -5.45
C SER A 7 -7.07 -7.82 -4.99
N VAL A 8 -6.08 -7.26 -4.29
CA VAL A 8 -6.12 -5.86 -3.78
C VAL A 8 -6.03 -4.83 -4.92
N GLY A 9 -5.37 -5.14 -6.02
CA GLY A 9 -5.16 -4.21 -7.14
C GLY A 9 -4.00 -3.24 -6.89
N ARG A 10 -3.88 -2.22 -7.76
CA ARG A 10 -2.85 -1.18 -7.64
C ARG A 10 -3.35 -0.06 -6.72
N ILE A 11 -2.47 0.47 -5.87
CA ILE A 11 -2.81 1.48 -4.86
C ILE A 11 -2.13 2.83 -5.15
N GLY A 12 -2.83 3.91 -4.85
CA GLY A 12 -2.32 5.28 -4.99
C GLY A 12 -1.39 5.69 -3.84
N ARG A 13 -0.72 6.84 -4.01
CA ARG A 13 0.18 7.41 -2.99
C ARG A 13 -0.56 7.80 -1.71
N ASP A 14 -1.80 8.24 -1.83
CA ASP A 14 -2.70 8.53 -0.71
C ASP A 14 -2.93 7.30 0.18
N GLN A 15 -3.17 6.13 -0.42
CA GLN A 15 -3.35 4.87 0.30
C GLN A 15 -2.05 4.38 0.95
N ALA A 16 -0.90 4.56 0.28
CA ALA A 16 0.40 4.24 0.85
C ALA A 16 0.74 5.13 2.06
N VAL A 17 0.45 6.43 1.99
CA VAL A 17 0.61 7.38 3.10
C VAL A 17 -0.27 7.02 4.29
N ASP A 18 -1.54 6.67 4.04
CA ASP A 18 -2.44 6.22 5.10
C ASP A 18 -1.96 4.91 5.76
N TYR A 19 -1.49 3.95 4.95
CA TYR A 19 -0.91 2.71 5.43
C TYR A 19 0.31 2.97 6.33
N ALA A 20 1.23 3.84 5.89
CA ALA A 20 2.43 4.21 6.65
C ALA A 20 2.06 4.83 8.00
N ARG A 21 1.10 5.78 8.02
CA ARG A 21 0.59 6.41 9.24
C ARG A 21 0.00 5.39 10.21
N ARG A 22 -0.86 4.48 9.73
CA ARG A 22 -1.49 3.44 10.58
C ARG A 22 -0.48 2.45 11.14
N LYS A 23 0.60 2.21 10.41
CA LYS A 23 1.68 1.31 10.83
C LYS A 23 2.77 1.99 11.66
N GLY A 24 2.78 3.32 11.73
CA GLY A 24 3.82 4.08 12.43
C GLY A 24 5.20 3.93 11.77
N ILE A 25 5.23 3.78 10.45
CA ILE A 25 6.47 3.66 9.67
C ILE A 25 6.60 4.84 8.69
N GLU A 26 7.82 5.07 8.22
CA GLU A 26 8.08 6.06 7.16
C GLU A 26 7.45 5.64 5.83
N LEU A 27 7.06 6.62 5.02
CA LEU A 27 6.46 6.38 3.69
C LEU A 27 7.39 5.56 2.80
N ALA A 28 8.69 5.85 2.78
CA ALA A 28 9.67 5.11 2.00
C ALA A 28 9.73 3.63 2.39
N GLU A 29 9.54 3.32 3.68
CA GLU A 29 9.46 1.94 4.13
C GLU A 29 8.17 1.27 3.67
N ALA A 30 7.03 1.95 3.77
CA ALA A 30 5.76 1.45 3.23
C ALA A 30 5.85 1.17 1.72
N GLU A 31 6.46 2.08 0.95
CA GLU A 31 6.67 1.95 -0.50
C GLU A 31 7.56 0.76 -0.84
N ARG A 32 8.61 0.49 -0.05
CA ARG A 32 9.44 -0.70 -0.18
C ARG A 32 8.64 -1.99 -0.02
N TRP A 33 7.80 -2.08 1.01
CA TRP A 33 6.97 -3.27 1.27
C TRP A 33 5.85 -3.45 0.24
N LEU A 34 5.26 -2.35 -0.23
CA LEU A 34 4.11 -2.35 -1.12
C LEU A 34 4.48 -2.22 -2.60
N ARG A 35 5.77 -2.21 -2.95
CA ARG A 35 6.30 -2.02 -4.31
C ARG A 35 5.53 -2.76 -5.43
N PRO A 36 5.22 -4.07 -5.32
CA PRO A 36 4.47 -4.77 -6.38
C PRO A 36 3.03 -4.27 -6.57
N ASN A 37 2.50 -3.47 -5.65
CA ASN A 37 1.13 -2.96 -5.66
C ASN A 37 1.03 -1.45 -5.90
N LEU A 38 2.13 -0.67 -5.96
CA LEU A 38 2.06 0.79 -6.13
C LEU A 38 1.66 1.20 -7.55
N ALA A 39 0.61 2.01 -7.73
CA ALA A 39 0.19 2.54 -9.03
C ALA A 39 1.08 3.69 -9.56
N TYR A 40 2.21 3.96 -8.92
CA TYR A 40 3.12 5.07 -9.19
C TYR A 40 4.56 4.65 -8.93
N GLU A 41 5.52 5.42 -9.45
CA GLU A 41 6.94 5.23 -9.14
C GLU A 41 7.29 6.04 -7.87
N PRO A 42 7.73 5.39 -6.78
CA PRO A 42 8.23 6.08 -5.60
C PRO A 42 9.55 6.80 -5.92
N ALA A 43 9.80 7.91 -5.21
CA ALA A 43 10.95 8.77 -5.44
C ALA A 43 12.25 8.21 -4.85
#